data_AF-G3B4Q2-F1
#
_entry.id   AF-G3B4Q2-F1
#
_cell.length_a   1.000
_cell.length_b   1.000
_cell.length_c   1.000
_cell.angle_alpha   90.00
_cell.angle_beta   90.00
_cell.angle_gamma   90.00
#
_symmetry.space_group_name_H-M   'P 1'
#
loop_
_entity.id
_entity.type
_entity.pdbx_description
1 polymer ?
#
loop_
_entity_poly.entity_id
_entity_poly.type
_entity_poly.pdbx_seq_one_letter_code
_entity_poly.pdbx_strand_id
1 'polypeptide(L)'
;MSDPTETSGASHSEQILEASRRNNTELLLQIKSDLNNDQMKLSQLINSTKEIITNNTPLHLACHLGNWEFIDIVLDIEGVEIDPKNRAGETPLHLAVKYANDEPDHGYYVVDNLLDAGSDPRILDSYKLKPINYVKDNANLTELLEGAEYAISMEGQGLQETQEGDDGEESDGPSDSESE
;
A
#
# COMPACT_ATOMS: atom_id res chain seq x y z
N MET A 1 12.59 -5.58 -48.92
CA MET A 1 12.52 -4.12 -48.72
C MET A 1 11.76 -3.92 -47.43
N SER A 2 12.46 -3.58 -46.36
CA SER A 2 11.88 -3.32 -45.04
C SER A 2 11.42 -1.87 -45.00
N ASP A 3 10.19 -1.61 -44.56
CA ASP A 3 9.62 -0.27 -44.46
C ASP A 3 10.39 0.59 -43.44
N PRO A 4 10.84 1.81 -43.77
CA PRO A 4 11.64 2.65 -42.88
C PRO A 4 10.81 3.55 -41.94
N THR A 5 9.57 3.19 -41.61
CA THR A 5 8.69 4.02 -40.74
C THR A 5 7.95 3.24 -39.65
N GLU A 6 8.45 2.09 -39.19
CA GLU A 6 8.09 1.64 -37.85
C GLU A 6 8.81 2.53 -36.83
N THR A 7 8.23 3.71 -36.58
CA THR A 7 8.47 4.38 -35.30
C THR A 7 7.93 3.44 -34.23
N SER A 8 8.80 2.61 -33.66
CA SER A 8 8.47 1.81 -32.48
C SER A 8 7.85 2.79 -31.47
N GLY A 9 6.55 2.63 -31.20
CA GLY A 9 5.87 3.42 -30.19
C GLY A 9 6.57 3.25 -28.84
N ALA A 10 6.32 4.18 -27.91
CA ALA A 10 6.77 4.02 -26.53
C ALA A 10 6.31 2.65 -26.00
N SER A 11 7.20 1.98 -25.27
CA SER A 11 6.88 0.70 -24.64
C SER A 11 5.71 0.86 -23.65
N HIS A 12 4.96 -0.20 -23.37
CA HIS A 12 3.88 -0.13 -22.38
C HIS A 12 4.39 0.34 -21.01
N SER A 13 5.62 -0.01 -20.60
CA SER A 13 6.22 0.53 -19.37
C SER A 13 6.38 2.04 -19.39
N GLU A 14 6.90 2.61 -20.49
CA GLU A 14 7.01 4.07 -20.64
C GLU A 14 5.63 4.73 -20.68
N GLN A 15 4.66 4.10 -21.34
CA GLN A 15 3.28 4.58 -21.38
C GLN A 15 2.60 4.55 -20.01
N ILE A 16 2.83 3.51 -19.19
CA ILE A 16 2.29 3.45 -17.81
C ILE A 16 2.91 4.55 -16.94
N LEU A 17 4.23 4.79 -17.04
CA LEU A 17 4.84 5.90 -16.33
C LEU A 17 4.23 7.24 -16.76
N GLU A 18 3.97 7.42 -18.05
CA GLU A 18 3.34 8.65 -18.55
C GLU A 18 1.88 8.76 -18.14
N ALA A 19 1.13 7.66 -18.14
CA ALA A 19 -0.23 7.59 -17.65
C ALA A 19 -0.31 7.99 -16.18
N SER A 20 0.60 7.44 -15.37
CA SER A 20 0.76 7.78 -13.97
C SER A 20 1.06 9.27 -13.76
N ARG A 21 1.97 9.89 -14.53
CA ARG A 21 2.31 11.32 -14.37
C ARG A 21 1.18 12.26 -14.76
N ARG A 22 0.38 11.89 -15.74
CA ARG A 22 -0.68 12.75 -16.31
C ARG A 22 -2.07 12.45 -15.80
N ASN A 23 -2.21 11.52 -14.86
CA ASN A 23 -3.51 11.01 -14.43
C ASN A 23 -4.35 10.47 -15.61
N ASN A 24 -3.69 9.88 -16.60
CA ASN A 24 -4.33 9.43 -17.84
C ASN A 24 -4.79 7.98 -17.71
N THR A 25 -5.95 7.80 -17.10
CA THR A 25 -6.59 6.50 -16.89
C THR A 25 -7.00 5.82 -18.19
N GLU A 26 -7.39 6.59 -19.21
CA GLU A 26 -7.74 6.05 -20.53
C GLU A 26 -6.54 5.32 -21.16
N LEU A 27 -5.34 5.88 -21.06
CA LEU A 27 -4.13 5.21 -21.54
C LEU A 27 -3.86 3.90 -20.77
N LEU A 28 -4.06 3.89 -19.45
CA LEU A 28 -3.93 2.66 -18.65
C LEU A 28 -4.96 1.59 -19.08
N LEU A 29 -6.20 1.98 -19.34
CA LEU A 29 -7.26 1.09 -19.81
C LEU A 29 -7.00 0.57 -21.23
N GLN A 30 -6.42 1.39 -22.10
CA GLN A 30 -5.97 0.95 -23.42
C GLN A 30 -4.88 -0.12 -23.29
N ILE A 31 -3.88 0.08 -22.43
CA ILE A 31 -2.83 -0.91 -22.17
C ILE A 31 -3.42 -2.21 -21.61
N LYS A 32 -4.39 -2.10 -20.69
CA LYS A 32 -5.14 -3.27 -20.20
C LYS A 32 -5.82 -4.02 -21.34
N SER A 33 -6.45 -3.31 -22.28
CA SER A 33 -7.06 -3.91 -23.48
C SER A 33 -6.02 -4.57 -24.38
N ASP A 34 -4.87 -3.92 -24.62
CA ASP A 34 -3.78 -4.44 -25.45
C ASP A 34 -3.15 -5.71 -24.85
N LEU A 35 -3.21 -5.85 -23.52
CA LEU A 35 -2.85 -7.07 -22.78
C LEU A 35 -3.97 -8.13 -22.75
N ASN A 36 -5.03 -7.98 -23.55
CA ASN A 36 -6.22 -8.84 -23.59
C ASN A 36 -6.97 -8.92 -22.26
N ASN A 37 -6.98 -7.84 -21.48
CA ASN A 37 -7.55 -7.78 -20.13
C ASN A 37 -6.96 -8.82 -19.16
N ASP A 38 -5.75 -9.29 -19.42
CA ASP A 38 -5.03 -10.22 -18.55
C ASP A 38 -4.50 -9.46 -17.32
N GLN A 39 -5.21 -9.60 -16.21
CA GLN A 39 -4.93 -8.89 -14.96
C GLN A 39 -3.54 -9.22 -14.41
N MET A 40 -3.10 -10.48 -14.54
CA MET A 40 -1.77 -10.90 -14.06
C MET A 40 -0.66 -10.25 -14.88
N LYS A 41 -0.80 -10.17 -16.20
CA LYS A 41 0.17 -9.46 -17.03
C LYS A 41 0.20 -7.97 -16.73
N LEU A 42 -0.96 -7.37 -16.50
CA LEU A 42 -1.05 -5.95 -16.18
C LEU A 42 -0.37 -5.64 -14.84
N SER A 43 -0.67 -6.38 -13.77
CA SER A 43 -0.03 -6.17 -12.47
C SER A 43 1.47 -6.44 -12.50
N GLN A 44 1.93 -7.50 -13.16
CA GLN A 44 3.36 -7.77 -13.36
C GLN A 44 4.05 -6.63 -14.12
N LEU A 45 3.40 -6.08 -15.13
CA LEU A 45 3.93 -4.96 -15.90
C LEU A 45 4.00 -3.69 -15.05
N ILE A 46 2.97 -3.38 -14.26
CA ILE A 46 2.96 -2.24 -13.34
C ILE A 46 4.09 -2.37 -12.31
N ASN A 47 4.24 -3.54 -11.67
CA ASN A 47 5.24 -3.78 -10.62
C ASN A 47 6.69 -3.72 -11.14
N SER A 48 6.92 -4.19 -12.37
CA SER A 48 8.24 -4.17 -13.00
C SER A 48 8.59 -2.82 -13.64
N THR A 49 7.60 -1.95 -13.86
CA THR A 49 7.79 -0.62 -14.45
C THR A 49 8.36 0.36 -13.41
N LYS A 50 9.51 0.97 -13.70
CA LYS A 50 10.18 1.92 -12.79
C LYS A 50 10.89 3.03 -13.57
N GLU A 51 10.97 4.21 -12.99
CA GLU A 51 11.84 5.28 -13.48
C GLU A 51 13.33 4.91 -13.33
N ILE A 52 14.13 5.22 -14.34
CA ILE A 52 15.55 4.83 -14.39
C ILE A 52 16.38 5.46 -13.25
N ILE A 53 16.10 6.73 -12.91
CA ILE A 53 16.97 7.50 -12.01
C ILE A 53 16.57 7.31 -10.53
N THR A 54 15.28 7.44 -10.25
CA THR A 54 14.67 7.43 -8.91
C THR A 54 14.21 6.05 -8.48
N ASN A 55 14.05 5.11 -9.42
CA ASN A 55 13.41 3.81 -9.20
C ASN A 55 11.96 3.92 -8.70
N ASN A 56 11.29 5.05 -8.97
CA ASN A 56 9.87 5.22 -8.67
C ASN A 56 9.03 4.30 -9.55
N THR A 57 8.11 3.56 -8.94
CA THR A 57 7.06 2.84 -9.66
C THR A 57 5.97 3.83 -10.14
N PRO A 58 5.05 3.40 -11.02
CA PRO A 58 3.87 4.19 -11.38
C PRO A 58 3.07 4.65 -10.16
N LEU A 59 2.96 3.82 -9.12
CA LEU A 59 2.23 4.20 -7.90
C LEU A 59 2.96 5.31 -7.13
N HIS A 60 4.29 5.25 -7.00
CA HIS A 60 5.08 6.36 -6.41
C HIS A 60 4.82 7.69 -7.12
N LEU A 61 4.89 7.69 -8.45
CA LEU A 61 4.71 8.88 -9.26
C LEU A 61 3.30 9.47 -9.10
N ALA A 62 2.28 8.60 -9.11
CA ALA A 62 0.90 9.04 -8.96
C ALA A 62 0.66 9.63 -7.57
N CYS A 63 1.17 8.98 -6.51
CA CYS A 63 1.09 9.48 -5.14
C CYS A 63 1.83 10.82 -4.94
N HIS A 64 3.02 10.97 -5.56
CA HIS A 64 3.77 12.22 -5.50
C HIS A 64 3.04 13.41 -6.14
N LEU A 65 2.23 13.13 -7.16
CA LEU A 65 1.50 14.13 -7.94
C LEU A 65 0.03 14.27 -7.54
N GLY A 66 -0.47 13.42 -6.63
CA GLY A 66 -1.89 13.39 -6.24
C GLY A 66 -2.82 12.93 -7.35
N ASN A 67 -2.37 12.08 -8.26
CA ASN A 67 -3.15 11.63 -9.43
C ASN A 67 -4.16 10.55 -9.02
N TRP A 68 -5.22 10.99 -8.35
CA TRP A 68 -6.23 10.18 -7.66
C TRP A 68 -6.85 9.09 -8.54
N GLU A 69 -7.38 9.43 -9.70
CA GLU A 69 -8.10 8.48 -10.56
C GLU A 69 -7.18 7.35 -11.06
N PHE A 70 -5.91 7.67 -11.30
CA PHE A 70 -4.92 6.65 -11.62
C PHE A 70 -4.60 5.76 -10.40
N ILE A 71 -4.46 6.35 -9.21
CA ILE A 71 -4.20 5.61 -7.96
C ILE A 71 -5.35 4.64 -7.70
N ASP A 72 -6.59 5.12 -7.75
CA ASP A 72 -7.80 4.35 -7.51
C ASP A 72 -7.88 3.09 -8.39
N ILE A 73 -7.71 3.27 -9.71
CA ILE A 73 -7.69 2.14 -10.65
C ILE A 73 -6.53 1.19 -10.37
N VAL A 74 -5.35 1.68 -10.02
CA VAL A 74 -4.16 0.84 -9.82
C VAL A 74 -4.27 0.02 -8.54
N LEU A 75 -4.83 0.57 -7.46
CA LEU A 75 -5.04 -0.15 -6.20
C LEU A 75 -6.11 -1.25 -6.33
N ASP A 76 -7.08 -1.08 -7.22
CA ASP A 76 -8.09 -2.11 -7.55
C ASP A 76 -7.52 -3.31 -8.36
N ILE A 77 -6.31 -3.20 -8.89
CA ILE A 77 -5.70 -4.28 -9.68
C ILE A 77 -5.04 -5.29 -8.74
N GLU A 78 -5.66 -6.47 -8.61
CA GLU A 78 -5.09 -7.62 -7.91
C GLU A 78 -3.63 -7.92 -8.33
N GLY A 79 -2.76 -8.05 -7.32
CA GLY A 79 -1.34 -8.35 -7.47
C GLY A 79 -0.45 -7.14 -7.70
N VAL A 80 -0.97 -5.92 -7.73
CA VAL A 80 -0.13 -4.71 -7.69
C VAL A 80 0.57 -4.59 -6.34
N GLU A 81 1.86 -4.27 -6.37
CA GLU A 81 2.67 -4.00 -5.17
C GLU A 81 2.37 -2.59 -4.63
N ILE A 82 1.90 -2.53 -3.37
CA ILE A 82 1.51 -1.27 -2.71
C ILE A 82 2.70 -0.59 -2.02
N ASP A 83 3.62 -1.38 -1.46
CA ASP A 83 4.78 -0.88 -0.70
C ASP A 83 6.16 -1.12 -1.35
N PRO A 84 6.34 -0.97 -2.69
CA PRO A 84 7.66 -1.03 -3.27
C PRO A 84 8.52 0.13 -2.74
N LYS A 85 9.82 -0.06 -2.61
CA LYS A 85 10.75 0.99 -2.19
C LYS A 85 11.49 1.58 -3.39
N ASN A 86 11.45 2.91 -3.53
CA ASN A 86 12.25 3.64 -4.52
C ASN A 86 13.74 3.71 -4.09
N ARG A 87 14.57 4.47 -4.83
CA ARG A 87 16.01 4.60 -4.55
C ARG A 87 16.31 5.34 -3.23
N ALA A 88 15.42 6.21 -2.77
CA ALA A 88 15.51 6.84 -1.45
C ALA A 88 14.96 5.92 -0.34
N GLY A 89 14.48 4.72 -0.69
CA GLY A 89 13.86 3.80 0.24
C GLY A 89 12.42 4.19 0.60
N GLU A 90 11.86 5.20 -0.04
CA GLU A 90 10.50 5.65 0.21
C GLU A 90 9.51 4.67 -0.43
N THR A 91 8.34 4.50 0.21
CA THR A 91 7.17 3.82 -0.37
C THR A 91 6.24 4.86 -1.02
N PRO A 92 5.24 4.44 -1.81
CA PRO A 92 4.23 5.37 -2.32
C PRO A 92 3.55 6.19 -1.22
N LEU A 93 3.29 5.59 -0.04
CA LEU A 93 2.72 6.27 1.11
C LEU A 93 3.60 7.42 1.64
N HIS A 94 4.94 7.30 1.59
CA HIS A 94 5.82 8.44 1.94
C HIS A 94 5.60 9.62 1.01
N LEU A 95 5.44 9.36 -0.29
CA LEU A 95 5.24 10.41 -1.29
C LEU A 95 3.83 11.00 -1.21
N ALA A 96 2.82 10.20 -0.89
CA ALA A 96 1.45 10.65 -0.63
C ALA A 96 1.38 11.60 0.57
N VAL A 97 2.06 11.28 1.68
CA VAL A 97 2.14 12.18 2.85
C VAL A 97 2.83 13.50 2.49
N LYS A 98 3.91 13.45 1.68
CA LYS A 98 4.58 14.66 1.21
C LYS A 98 3.66 15.53 0.34
N TYR A 99 2.89 14.91 -0.56
CA TYR A 99 1.86 15.59 -1.34
C TYR A 99 0.77 16.21 -0.45
N ALA A 100 0.28 15.47 0.56
CA ALA A 100 -0.75 15.95 1.49
C ALA A 100 -0.29 17.13 2.36
N ASN A 101 1.01 17.37 2.50
CA ASN A 101 1.49 18.58 3.13
C ASN A 101 1.29 19.84 2.28
N ASP A 102 1.25 19.68 0.96
CA ASP A 102 1.08 20.78 0.00
C ASP A 102 -0.39 20.92 -0.42
N GLU A 103 -1.14 19.80 -0.46
CA GLU A 103 -2.57 19.73 -0.77
C GLU A 103 -3.34 18.93 0.31
N PRO A 104 -3.64 19.52 1.50
CA PRO A 104 -4.15 18.78 2.66
C PRO A 104 -5.45 18.02 2.45
N ASP A 105 -6.44 18.65 1.82
CA ASP A 105 -7.76 18.04 1.64
C ASP A 105 -7.70 16.88 0.65
N HIS A 106 -7.03 17.06 -0.50
CA HIS A 106 -6.90 16.03 -1.52
C HIS A 106 -5.93 14.92 -1.10
N GLY A 107 -4.79 15.30 -0.52
CA GLY A 107 -3.78 14.35 -0.09
C GLY A 107 -4.22 13.47 1.07
N TYR A 108 -5.15 13.94 1.92
CA TYR A 108 -5.79 13.08 2.92
C TYR A 108 -6.42 11.85 2.25
N TYR A 109 -7.25 12.04 1.21
CA TYR A 109 -7.90 10.92 0.52
C TYR A 109 -6.90 9.99 -0.16
N VAL A 110 -5.80 10.52 -0.71
CA VAL A 110 -4.75 9.70 -1.30
C VAL A 110 -4.09 8.81 -0.24
N VAL A 111 -3.80 9.35 0.94
CA VAL A 111 -3.23 8.60 2.05
C VAL A 111 -4.22 7.56 2.58
N ASP A 112 -5.48 7.95 2.78
CA ASP A 112 -6.57 7.09 3.24
C ASP A 112 -6.75 5.87 2.31
N ASN A 113 -6.84 6.11 1.00
CA ASN A 113 -7.02 5.02 0.01
C ASN A 113 -5.82 4.05 -0.02
N LEU A 114 -4.58 4.54 0.16
CA LEU A 114 -3.43 3.65 0.28
C LEU A 114 -3.48 2.77 1.53
N LEU A 115 -3.91 3.33 2.67
CA LEU A 115 -4.05 2.58 3.92
C LEU A 115 -5.18 1.55 3.82
N ASP A 116 -6.31 1.92 3.23
CA ASP A 116 -7.45 1.01 2.97
C ASP A 116 -7.05 -0.14 2.04
N ALA A 117 -6.18 0.12 1.05
CA ALA A 117 -5.61 -0.90 0.18
C ALA A 117 -4.59 -1.81 0.91
N GLY A 118 -4.19 -1.49 2.15
CA GLY A 118 -3.30 -2.29 2.98
C GLY A 118 -1.83 -1.87 2.95
N SER A 119 -1.53 -0.61 2.58
CA SER A 119 -0.16 -0.07 2.71
C SER A 119 0.30 -0.07 4.17
N ASP A 120 1.54 -0.48 4.43
CA ASP A 120 2.12 -0.48 5.79
C ASP A 120 2.74 0.89 6.15
N PRO A 121 2.11 1.69 7.04
CA PRO A 121 2.62 3.00 7.47
C PRO A 121 3.88 2.93 8.33
N ARG A 122 4.37 1.73 8.69
CA ARG A 122 5.53 1.56 9.57
C ARG A 122 6.84 1.39 8.79
N ILE A 123 6.78 1.27 7.47
CA ILE A 123 7.97 1.05 6.64
C ILE A 123 8.90 2.25 6.74
N LEU A 124 10.17 1.97 6.99
CA LEU A 124 11.20 2.99 7.11
C LEU A 124 11.89 3.26 5.76
N ASP A 125 12.09 4.51 5.42
CA ASP A 125 12.93 4.93 4.31
C ASP A 125 14.45 4.76 4.60
N SER A 126 15.30 5.29 3.72
CA SER A 126 16.76 5.23 3.92
C SER A 126 17.25 6.12 5.06
N TYR A 127 16.47 7.12 5.48
CA TYR A 127 16.74 7.98 6.63
C TYR A 127 16.21 7.42 7.94
N LYS A 128 15.61 6.21 7.92
CA LYS A 128 14.97 5.57 9.08
C LYS A 128 13.73 6.33 9.56
N LEU A 129 13.06 7.01 8.65
CA LEU A 129 11.82 7.72 8.89
C LEU A 129 10.65 6.95 8.30
N LYS A 130 9.52 6.93 9.02
CA LYS A 130 8.21 6.49 8.55
C LYS A 130 7.53 7.60 7.76
N PRO A 131 6.47 7.32 6.98
CA PRO A 131 5.63 8.35 6.36
C PRO A 131 5.15 9.42 7.35
N ILE A 132 4.68 9.03 8.54
CA ILE A 132 4.16 9.97 9.54
C ILE A 132 5.21 11.01 9.99
N ASN A 133 6.50 10.68 9.94
CA ASN A 133 7.56 11.63 10.31
C ASN A 133 7.69 12.80 9.34
N TYR A 134 7.05 12.74 8.17
CA TYR A 134 6.99 13.82 7.19
C TYR A 134 5.73 14.68 7.30
N VAL A 135 4.77 14.36 8.17
CA VAL A 135 3.57 15.18 8.36
C VAL A 135 3.96 16.53 8.98
N LYS A 136 3.49 17.63 8.39
CA LYS A 136 3.64 18.99 8.93
C LYS A 136 2.48 19.30 9.90
N ASP A 137 1.93 20.50 9.88
CA ASP A 137 0.85 20.94 10.77
C ASP A 137 -0.53 20.40 10.33
N ASN A 138 -0.71 19.07 10.32
CA ASN A 138 -1.97 18.40 9.96
C ASN A 138 -2.34 17.31 10.98
N ALA A 139 -3.17 17.68 11.97
CA ALA A 139 -3.59 16.76 13.03
C ALA A 139 -4.40 15.57 12.50
N ASN A 140 -5.32 15.80 11.56
CA ASN A 140 -6.15 14.73 11.00
C ASN A 140 -5.31 13.66 10.29
N LEU A 141 -4.30 14.09 9.53
CA LEU A 141 -3.40 13.17 8.83
C LEU A 141 -2.51 12.38 9.81
N THR A 142 -2.04 13.04 10.87
CA THR A 142 -1.31 12.37 11.96
C THR A 142 -2.18 11.31 12.61
N GLU A 143 -3.42 11.65 13.01
CA GLU A 143 -4.36 10.72 13.64
C GLU A 143 -4.67 9.51 12.74
N LEU A 144 -4.86 9.74 11.43
CA LEU A 144 -5.08 8.68 10.46
C LEU A 144 -3.91 7.67 10.43
N LEU A 145 -2.69 8.17 10.32
CA LEU A 145 -1.49 7.32 10.25
C LEU A 145 -1.21 6.61 11.58
N GLU A 146 -1.36 7.28 12.73
CA GLU A 146 -1.21 6.65 14.05
C GLU A 146 -2.27 5.56 14.27
N GLY A 147 -3.51 5.81 13.85
CA GLY A 147 -4.59 4.83 13.90
C GLY A 147 -4.28 3.58 13.08
N ALA A 148 -3.80 3.76 11.85
CA ALA A 148 -3.38 2.65 10.99
C ALA A 148 -2.18 1.88 11.57
N GLU A 149 -1.17 2.56 12.11
CA GLU A 149 -0.06 1.89 12.79
C GLU A 149 -0.52 1.06 13.99
N TYR A 150 -1.43 1.63 14.80
CA TYR A 150 -1.99 0.96 15.96
C TYR A 150 -2.79 -0.28 15.58
N ALA A 151 -3.66 -0.20 14.57
CA ALA A 151 -4.46 -1.32 14.09
C ALA A 151 -3.58 -2.54 13.75
N ILE A 152 -2.51 -2.33 12.98
CA ILE A 152 -1.59 -3.41 12.60
C ILE A 152 -0.82 -3.96 13.82
N SER A 153 -0.53 -3.12 14.82
CA SER A 153 0.15 -3.56 16.05
C SER A 153 -0.72 -4.47 16.94
N MET A 154 -2.04 -4.28 16.89
CA MET A 154 -3.01 -5.07 17.68
C MET A 154 -3.34 -6.42 17.02
N GLU A 155 -3.37 -6.48 15.69
CA GLU A 155 -3.51 -7.74 14.95
C GLU A 155 -2.41 -8.75 15.31
N GLY A 156 -1.20 -8.28 15.60
CA GLY A 156 -0.08 -9.11 16.04
C GLY A 156 -0.23 -9.71 17.44
N GLN A 157 -1.11 -9.17 18.29
CA GLN A 157 -1.28 -9.60 19.69
C GLN A 157 -2.48 -10.55 19.89
N GLY A 158 -3.43 -10.60 18.95
CA GLY A 158 -4.64 -11.43 19.04
C GLY A 158 -4.45 -12.95 18.87
N LEU A 159 -3.22 -13.45 18.70
CA LEU A 159 -2.92 -14.88 18.51
C LEU A 159 -2.26 -15.56 19.71
N GLN A 160 -2.20 -14.90 20.87
CA GLN A 160 -1.53 -15.48 22.05
C GLN A 160 -2.39 -15.37 23.31
N GLU A 161 -3.64 -15.83 23.28
CA GLU A 161 -4.43 -16.05 24.51
C GLU A 161 -5.57 -17.06 24.27
N THR A 162 -5.25 -18.35 24.18
CA THR A 162 -6.20 -19.45 24.51
C THR A 162 -5.42 -20.68 24.99
N GLN A 163 -4.85 -20.62 26.19
CA GLN A 163 -4.55 -21.85 26.92
C GLN A 163 -4.38 -21.61 28.42
N GLU A 164 -5.44 -21.17 29.12
CA GLU A 164 -5.61 -21.47 30.54
C GLU A 164 -7.09 -21.67 30.86
N GLY A 165 -7.40 -22.78 31.53
CA GLY A 165 -8.70 -23.06 32.15
C GLY A 165 -9.41 -24.31 31.61
N ASP A 166 -8.86 -25.51 31.87
CA ASP A 166 -9.70 -26.70 31.97
C ASP A 166 -9.96 -26.96 33.46
N ASP A 167 -11.25 -26.90 33.79
CA ASP A 167 -11.86 -26.95 35.11
C ASP A 167 -11.83 -28.37 35.69
N GLY A 168 -11.82 -28.46 37.03
CA GLY A 168 -12.06 -29.73 37.70
C GLY A 168 -11.92 -29.68 39.21
N GLU A 169 -12.63 -28.76 39.89
CA GLU A 169 -12.91 -28.91 41.32
C GLU A 169 -13.83 -30.13 41.53
N GLU A 170 -13.27 -31.26 41.95
CA GLU A 170 -14.06 -32.32 42.60
C GLU A 170 -14.07 -32.06 44.11
N SER A 171 -15.16 -31.45 44.57
CA SER A 171 -15.55 -31.43 45.97
C SER A 171 -16.28 -32.74 46.30
N ASP A 172 -15.60 -33.69 46.93
CA ASP A 172 -16.27 -34.80 47.61
C ASP A 172 -16.19 -34.62 49.13
N GLY A 173 -17.38 -34.59 49.74
CA GLY A 173 -17.63 -34.19 51.13
C GLY A 173 -17.21 -35.20 52.20
N PRO A 174 -17.44 -34.87 53.48
CA PRO A 174 -17.03 -35.69 54.61
C PRO A 174 -18.03 -36.83 54.83
N SER A 175 -17.54 -38.04 55.06
CA SER A 175 -18.31 -39.17 55.58
C SER A 175 -17.65 -39.70 56.86
N ASP A 176 -18.50 -39.95 57.84
CA ASP A 176 -18.26 -40.18 59.26
C ASP A 176 -17.44 -41.42 59.66
N SER A 177 -16.88 -41.29 60.86
CA SER A 177 -16.54 -42.26 61.93
C SER A 177 -16.64 -43.77 61.66
N GLU A 178 -15.68 -44.55 62.18
CA GLU A 178 -15.91 -45.50 63.28
C GLU A 178 -14.61 -45.79 64.07
N SER A 179 -14.82 -46.13 65.34
CA SER A 179 -13.86 -46.43 66.41
C SER A 179 -13.22 -47.83 66.26
N GLU A 180 -12.00 -48.01 66.77
CA GLU A 180 -11.60 -48.95 67.85
C GLU A 180 -10.17 -48.63 68.32
#